data_AF-A0A7V5WML1-F1
#
_entry.id   AF-A0A7V5WML1-F1
#
_cell.length_a   1.000
_cell.length_b   1.000
_cell.length_c   1.000
_cell.angle_alpha   90.00
_cell.angle_beta   90.00
_cell.angle_gamma   90.00
#
_symmetry.space_group_name_H-M   'P 1'
#
loop_
_entity.id
_entity.type
_entity.pdbx_description
1 polymer ?
#
loop_
_entity_poly.entity_id
_entity_poly.type
_entity_poly.pdbx_seq_one_letter_code
_entity_poly.pdbx_strand_id
1 'polypeptide(L)'
;GAKGSNKYVYTITAKGLKHLQTWLEEPVQFTPVRHELGLRIYFAKHSNKDVLIEQLKRFKVKTLKDLEHNRALYKKYIVNKDPLISSDHAYMTISQGKYLIDAQLAWCEDMLEHIQNKSPD
;
A
#
# COMPACT_ATOMS: atom_id res chain seq x y z
N GLY A 1 -32.93 -23.26 -20.18
CA GLY A 1 -32.60 -22.66 -18.88
C GLY A 1 -31.10 -22.63 -18.73
N ALA A 2 -30.51 -21.45 -18.51
CA ALA A 2 -29.06 -21.31 -18.38
C ALA A 2 -28.57 -21.94 -17.07
N LYS A 3 -27.68 -22.92 -17.17
CA LYS A 3 -27.07 -23.65 -16.05
C LYS A 3 -25.97 -22.74 -15.45
N GLY A 4 -26.25 -22.09 -14.32
CA GLY A 4 -25.28 -21.26 -13.60
C GLY A 4 -24.05 -22.08 -13.19
N SER A 5 -22.86 -21.50 -13.29
CA SER A 5 -21.58 -22.16 -12.96
C SER A 5 -21.59 -22.66 -11.51
N ASN A 6 -21.27 -23.94 -11.29
CA ASN A 6 -21.01 -24.45 -9.94
C ASN A 6 -19.87 -23.64 -9.31
N LYS A 7 -20.18 -22.88 -8.26
CA LYS A 7 -19.22 -22.10 -7.49
C LYS A 7 -18.93 -22.81 -6.18
N TYR A 8 -17.67 -23.07 -5.89
CA TYR A 8 -17.25 -23.53 -4.57
C TYR A 8 -17.31 -22.34 -3.60
N VAL A 9 -18.09 -22.49 -2.52
CA VAL A 9 -18.16 -21.54 -1.41
C VAL A 9 -17.35 -22.12 -0.27
N TYR A 10 -16.33 -21.39 0.16
CA TYR A 10 -15.47 -21.79 1.28
C TYR A 10 -15.98 -21.19 2.59
N THR A 11 -15.90 -21.96 3.66
CA THR A 11 -16.22 -21.52 5.02
C THR A 11 -15.12 -21.99 5.95
N ILE A 12 -14.75 -21.15 6.92
CA ILE A 12 -13.73 -21.50 7.90
C ILE A 12 -14.20 -22.69 8.75
N THR A 13 -13.35 -23.70 8.91
CA THR A 13 -13.63 -24.83 9.80
C THR A 13 -13.33 -24.44 11.25
N ALA A 14 -13.85 -25.19 12.22
CA ALA A 14 -13.52 -24.98 13.64
C ALA A 14 -12.00 -25.07 13.89
N LYS A 15 -11.30 -26.01 13.24
CA LYS A 15 -9.83 -26.11 13.29
C LYS A 15 -9.16 -24.87 12.71
N GLY A 16 -9.65 -24.36 11.58
CA GLY A 16 -9.14 -23.14 10.95
C GLY A 16 -9.33 -21.91 11.84
N LEU A 17 -10.49 -21.78 12.49
CA LEU A 17 -10.77 -20.67 13.41
C LEU A 17 -9.83 -20.71 14.63
N LYS A 18 -9.63 -21.88 15.22
CA LYS A 18 -8.67 -22.05 16.33
C LYS A 18 -7.25 -21.66 15.90
N HIS A 19 -6.83 -22.05 14.70
CA HIS A 19 -5.52 -21.69 14.19
C HIS A 19 -5.37 -20.18 13.97
N LEU A 20 -6.40 -19.53 13.43
CA LEU A 20 -6.43 -18.07 13.26
C LEU A 20 -6.31 -17.36 14.62
N GLN A 21 -7.03 -17.81 15.63
CA GLN A 21 -6.97 -17.24 16.99
C GLN A 21 -5.58 -17.37 17.60
N THR A 22 -4.97 -18.55 17.51
CA THR A 22 -3.59 -18.75 17.99
C THR A 22 -2.61 -17.81 17.29
N TRP A 23 -2.71 -17.67 15.96
CA TRP A 23 -1.85 -16.77 15.20
C TRP A 23 -2.03 -15.29 15.58
N LEU A 24 -3.25 -14.85 15.91
CA LEU A 24 -3.51 -13.48 16.37
C LEU A 24 -2.86 -13.15 17.72
N GLU A 25 -2.56 -14.16 18.54
CA GLU A 25 -1.91 -14.01 19.85
C GLU A 25 -0.39 -14.11 19.76
N GLU A 26 0.16 -14.55 18.63
CA GLU A 26 1.60 -14.62 18.41
C GLU A 26 2.22 -13.21 18.31
N PRO A 27 3.42 -12.98 18.88
CA PRO A 27 4.12 -11.71 18.71
C PRO A 27 4.38 -11.39 17.24
N VAL A 28 4.11 -10.13 16.86
CA VAL A 28 4.36 -9.63 15.50
C VAL A 28 5.84 -9.79 15.15
N GLN A 29 6.10 -10.46 14.03
CA GLN A 29 7.43 -10.56 13.44
C GLN A 29 7.72 -9.34 12.56
N PHE A 30 8.69 -8.51 12.94
CA PHE A 30 9.08 -7.35 12.15
C PHE A 30 10.11 -7.76 11.10
N THR A 31 9.76 -7.67 9.82
CA THR A 31 10.68 -7.89 8.71
C THR A 31 11.01 -6.58 7.99
N PRO A 32 12.26 -6.36 7.55
CA PRO A 32 12.61 -5.20 6.75
C PRO A 32 11.75 -5.10 5.49
N VAL A 33 11.27 -3.90 5.18
CA VAL A 33 10.52 -3.65 3.95
C VAL A 33 11.47 -3.70 2.75
N ARG A 34 11.14 -4.54 1.76
CA ARG A 34 11.87 -4.58 0.49
C ARG A 34 11.42 -3.41 -0.40
N HIS A 35 12.24 -2.37 -0.47
CA HIS A 35 11.94 -1.17 -1.27
C HIS A 35 12.87 -1.06 -2.51
N GLU A 36 12.41 -1.60 -3.64
CA GLU A 36 13.21 -1.65 -4.88
C GLU A 36 13.59 -0.25 -5.40
N LEU A 37 12.68 0.73 -5.33
CA LEU A 37 12.97 2.09 -5.77
C LEU A 37 14.11 2.71 -4.95
N GLY A 38 14.11 2.51 -3.64
CA GLY A 38 15.22 2.96 -2.77
C GLY A 38 16.56 2.34 -3.18
N LEU A 39 16.57 1.05 -3.53
CA LEU A 39 17.77 0.38 -4.03
C LEU A 39 18.25 0.98 -5.36
N ARG A 40 17.34 1.27 -6.28
CA ARG A 40 17.66 1.91 -7.58
C ARG A 40 18.21 3.33 -7.38
N ILE A 41 17.64 4.10 -6.46
CA ILE A 41 18.12 5.45 -6.11
C ILE A 41 19.55 5.39 -5.57
N TYR A 42 19.85 4.44 -4.68
CA TYR A 42 21.19 4.28 -4.11
C TYR A 42 22.27 4.05 -5.19
N PHE A 43 21.95 3.26 -6.23
CA PHE A 43 22.86 3.00 -7.34
C PHE A 43 22.73 3.97 -8.52
N ALA A 44 21.92 5.03 -8.40
CA ALA A 44 21.59 5.91 -9.53
C ALA A 44 22.80 6.65 -10.11
N LYS A 45 23.91 6.79 -9.36
CA LYS A 45 25.18 7.35 -9.86
C LYS A 45 25.75 6.59 -11.08
N HIS A 46 25.31 5.36 -11.31
CA HIS A 46 25.69 4.53 -12.45
C HIS A 46 24.67 4.57 -13.59
N SER A 47 23.74 5.53 -13.59
CA SER A 47 22.65 5.65 -14.56
C SER A 47 22.46 7.10 -14.99
N ASN A 48 21.72 7.33 -16.08
CA ASN A 48 21.34 8.68 -16.49
C ASN A 48 20.35 9.28 -15.46
N LYS A 49 20.61 10.52 -15.00
CA LYS A 49 19.76 11.32 -14.12
C LYS A 49 18.29 11.33 -14.56
N ASP A 50 18.02 11.41 -15.86
CA ASP A 50 16.67 11.42 -16.41
C ASP A 50 15.91 10.12 -16.14
N VAL A 51 16.62 8.98 -16.14
CA VAL A 51 16.02 7.69 -15.80
C VAL A 51 15.53 7.70 -14.36
N LEU A 52 16.32 8.22 -13.43
CA LEU A 52 15.92 8.33 -12.03
C LEU A 52 14.69 9.26 -11.87
N ILE A 53 14.68 10.41 -12.54
CA ILE A 53 13.54 11.35 -12.52
C ILE A 53 12.27 10.64 -13.02
N GLU A 54 12.36 9.90 -14.11
CA GLU A 54 11.21 9.16 -14.65
C GLU A 54 10.74 8.04 -13.71
N GLN A 55 11.64 7.36 -12.99
CA GLN A 55 11.24 6.37 -11.97
C GLN A 55 10.49 7.04 -10.80
N LEU A 56 10.97 8.19 -10.32
CA LEU A 56 10.29 8.95 -9.27
C LEU A 56 8.91 9.45 -9.72
N LYS A 57 8.79 9.99 -10.94
CA LYS A 57 7.48 10.39 -11.49
C LYS A 57 6.52 9.21 -11.60
N ARG A 58 6.98 8.04 -12.06
CA ARG A 58 6.17 6.81 -12.11
C ARG A 58 5.72 6.39 -10.72
N PHE A 59 6.61 6.45 -9.74
CA PHE A 59 6.28 6.19 -8.34
C PHE A 59 5.22 7.17 -7.84
N LYS A 60 5.39 8.48 -8.04
CA LYS A 60 4.39 9.50 -7.68
C LYS A 60 3.01 9.20 -8.27
N VAL A 61 2.94 8.89 -9.57
CA VAL A 61 1.66 8.54 -10.23
C VAL A 61 1.03 7.30 -9.62
N LYS A 62 1.83 6.27 -9.30
CA LYS A 62 1.33 5.07 -8.61
C LYS A 62 0.82 5.40 -7.21
N THR A 63 1.55 6.18 -6.43
CA THR A 63 1.17 6.55 -5.06
C THR A 63 -0.08 7.44 -5.02
N LEU A 64 -0.28 8.32 -6.02
CA LEU A 64 -1.52 9.09 -6.17
C LEU A 64 -2.74 8.17 -6.43
N LYS A 65 -2.58 7.12 -7.23
CA LYS A 65 -3.64 6.11 -7.43
C LYS A 65 -3.94 5.34 -6.15
N ASP A 66 -2.91 5.02 -5.36
CA ASP A 66 -3.11 4.39 -4.05
C ASP A 66 -3.90 5.32 -3.11
N LEU A 67 -3.62 6.63 -3.14
CA LEU A 67 -4.35 7.62 -2.35
C LEU A 67 -5.83 7.66 -2.73
N GLU A 68 -6.15 7.66 -4.02
CA GLU A 68 -7.53 7.58 -4.51
C GLU A 68 -8.22 6.31 -4.04
N HIS A 69 -7.53 5.17 -4.14
CA HIS A 69 -8.04 3.89 -3.65
C HIS A 69 -8.29 3.92 -2.14
N ASN A 70 -7.32 4.39 -1.35
CA ASN A 70 -7.46 4.52 0.10
C ASN A 70 -8.64 5.42 0.49
N ARG A 71 -8.83 6.55 -0.21
CA ARG A 71 -10.00 7.44 -0.03
C ARG A 71 -11.32 6.73 -0.32
N ALA A 72 -11.36 5.90 -1.36
CA ALA A 72 -12.56 5.12 -1.70
C ALA A 72 -12.86 4.08 -0.60
N LEU A 73 -11.85 3.38 -0.09
CA LEU A 73 -12.00 2.45 1.04
C LEU A 73 -12.48 3.21 2.29
N TYR A 74 -11.88 4.35 2.61
CA TYR A 74 -12.26 5.17 3.75
C TYR A 74 -13.72 5.62 3.67
N LYS A 75 -14.14 6.12 2.51
CA LYS A 75 -15.54 6.52 2.27
C LYS A 75 -16.49 5.34 2.45
N LYS A 76 -16.16 4.18 1.86
CA LYS A 76 -17.01 3.00 1.92
C LYS A 76 -17.15 2.45 3.35
N TYR A 77 -16.02 2.26 4.04
CA TYR A 77 -16.00 1.51 5.29
C TYR A 77 -16.11 2.38 6.54
N ILE A 78 -15.73 3.65 6.48
CA ILE A 78 -15.70 4.51 7.67
C ILE A 78 -16.83 5.54 7.63
N VAL A 79 -16.99 6.23 6.50
CA VAL A 79 -18.03 7.26 6.36
C VAL A 79 -19.40 6.62 6.16
N ASN A 80 -19.53 5.71 5.20
CA ASN A 80 -20.81 5.08 4.87
C ASN A 80 -21.18 3.92 5.79
N LYS A 81 -20.25 3.47 6.65
CA LYS A 81 -20.43 2.40 7.64
C LYS A 81 -21.12 1.14 7.07
N ASP A 82 -20.54 0.56 6.02
CA ASP A 82 -20.98 -0.74 5.47
C ASP A 82 -21.11 -1.81 6.59
N PRO A 83 -22.33 -2.26 6.92
CA PRO A 83 -22.59 -3.07 8.11
C PRO A 83 -21.95 -4.45 8.08
N LEU A 84 -21.48 -4.91 6.92
CA LEU A 84 -20.84 -6.22 6.78
C LEU A 84 -19.36 -6.20 7.16
N ILE A 85 -18.70 -5.02 7.15
CA ILE A 85 -17.23 -4.94 7.13
C ILE A 85 -16.70 -3.79 8.01
N SER A 86 -17.50 -2.75 8.24
CA SER A 86 -17.12 -1.61 9.07
C SER A 86 -16.84 -2.00 10.50
N SER A 87 -15.64 -1.68 10.98
CA SER A 87 -15.17 -1.92 12.34
C SER A 87 -14.04 -0.96 12.69
N ASP A 88 -13.74 -0.81 13.98
CA ASP A 88 -12.58 -0.03 14.43
C ASP A 88 -11.27 -0.58 13.85
N HIS A 89 -11.16 -1.90 13.69
CA HIS A 89 -10.01 -2.55 13.06
C HIS A 89 -9.87 -2.15 11.57
N ALA A 90 -10.99 -1.99 10.85
CA ALA A 90 -10.96 -1.48 9.47
C ALA A 90 -10.48 -0.02 9.44
N TYR A 91 -10.89 0.80 10.40
CA TYR A 91 -10.37 2.16 10.53
C TYR A 91 -8.86 2.18 10.78
N MET A 92 -8.37 1.38 11.72
CA MET A 92 -6.95 1.32 12.08
C MET A 92 -6.07 0.96 10.87
N THR A 93 -6.50 -0.02 10.07
CA THR A 93 -5.72 -0.49 8.91
C THR A 93 -5.80 0.48 7.72
N ILE A 94 -6.97 1.04 7.41
CA ILE A 94 -7.12 2.03 6.32
C ILE A 94 -6.36 3.31 6.64
N SER A 95 -6.42 3.78 7.90
CA SER A 95 -5.70 4.99 8.34
C SER A 95 -4.19 4.80 8.30
N GLN A 96 -3.66 3.64 8.70
CA GLN A 96 -2.23 3.32 8.51
C GLN A 96 -1.83 3.45 7.03
N GLY A 97 -2.64 2.89 6.12
CA GLY A 97 -2.40 3.01 4.69
C GLY A 97 -2.30 4.47 4.24
N LYS A 98 -3.17 5.35 4.74
CA LYS A 98 -3.13 6.78 4.46
C LYS A 98 -1.81 7.42 4.92
N TYR A 99 -1.37 7.17 6.15
CA TYR A 99 -0.12 7.73 6.66
C TYR A 99 1.09 7.32 5.82
N LEU A 100 1.16 6.06 5.40
CA LEU A 100 2.23 5.57 4.54
C LEU A 100 2.22 6.22 3.16
N ILE A 101 1.04 6.35 2.54
CA ILE A 101 0.87 6.98 1.22
C ILE A 101 1.26 8.46 1.27
N ASP A 102 0.80 9.20 2.29
CA ASP A 102 1.11 10.61 2.45
C ASP A 102 2.64 10.82 2.62
N ALA A 103 3.30 9.99 3.44
CA ALA A 103 4.75 10.03 3.62
C ALA A 103 5.51 9.71 2.32
N GLN A 104 5.03 8.73 1.53
CA GLN A 104 5.62 8.37 0.24
C GLN A 104 5.50 9.49 -0.80
N LEU A 105 4.36 10.19 -0.84
CA LEU A 105 4.17 11.35 -1.73
C LEU A 105 5.11 12.49 -1.36
N ALA A 106 5.14 12.85 -0.08
CA ALA A 106 6.01 13.92 0.42
C ALA A 106 7.48 13.63 0.12
N TRP A 107 7.94 12.40 0.41
CA TRP A 107 9.30 11.99 0.07
C TRP A 107 9.57 12.05 -1.44
N CYS A 108 8.64 11.59 -2.28
CA CYS A 108 8.84 11.62 -3.72
C CYS A 108 8.94 13.05 -4.28
N GLU A 109 8.18 13.98 -3.73
CA GLU A 109 8.22 15.41 -4.11
C GLU A 109 9.54 16.04 -3.70
N ASP A 110 9.97 15.84 -2.46
CA ASP A 110 11.27 16.29 -1.93
C ASP A 110 12.44 15.76 -2.79
N MET A 111 12.42 14.47 -3.16
CA MET A 111 13.47 13.90 -4.02
C MET A 111 13.47 14.48 -5.43
N LEU A 112 12.30 14.71 -6.03
CA LEU A 112 12.21 15.34 -7.35
C LEU A 112 12.75 16.77 -7.32
N GLU A 113 12.39 17.55 -6.30
CA GLU A 113 12.90 18.90 -6.09
C GLU A 113 14.42 18.91 -5.89
N HIS A 114 14.94 18.04 -5.03
CA HIS A 114 16.38 17.91 -4.76
C HIS A 114 17.19 17.59 -6.01
N ILE A 115 16.67 16.72 -6.88
CA ILE A 115 17.34 16.34 -8.13
C ILE A 115 17.29 17.47 -9.15
N GLN A 116 16.18 18.21 -9.22
CA GLN A 116 16.00 19.33 -10.16
C GLN A 116 16.81 20.56 -9.76
N ASN A 117 16.94 20.84 -8.47
CA ASN A 117 17.67 22.01 -7.95
C ASN A 117 19.19 21.83 -7.88
N LYS A 118 19.69 20.61 -8.10
CA LYS A 118 21.14 20.37 -8.24
C LYS A 118 21.64 20.73 -9.63
N SER A 119 22.57 21.70 -9.70
CA SER A 119 23.44 21.92 -10.85
C SER A 119 24.13 20.61 -11.27
N PRO A 120 24.38 20.38 -12.57
CA PRO A 120 25.17 19.24 -13.01
C PRO A 120 26.57 19.34 -12.39
N ASP A 121 26.94 18.32 -11.61
CA ASP A 121 28.32 18.10 -11.14
C ASP A 121 29.26 17.78 -12.31
#